data_AF-A0A7S3NRK4-F1
#
_entry.id   AF-A0A7S3NRK4-F1
#
_cell.length_a   1.000
_cell.length_b   1.000
_cell.length_c   1.000
_cell.angle_alpha   90.00
_cell.angle_beta   90.00
_cell.angle_gamma   90.00
#
_symmetry.space_group_name_H-M   'P 1'
#
loop_
_entity.id
_entity.type
_entity.pdbx_description
1 polymer ?
#
loop_
_entity_poly.entity_id
_entity_poly.type
_entity_poly.pdbx_seq_one_letter_code
_entity_poly.pdbx_strand_id
1 'polypeptide(L)'
;PKEPSIKKKLRMEFKKELSVTKEVMEFYSKFLEIFQVEENENIQTLSQRTSLEISSQLTMYIDLISKEPSIVDVVPAIFDFIYKKTIDYITSKTCGDAKMMFICMTITKQLLSNPFYNCEEKIHAFIDLLYDTLIRQEYTEESLDKC
;
A
#
# COMPACT_ATOMS: atom_id res chain seq x y z
N PRO A 1 44.68 -17.82 -20.50
CA PRO A 1 43.33 -17.19 -20.52
C PRO A 1 43.27 -16.06 -19.48
N LYS A 2 43.08 -14.81 -19.90
CA LYS A 2 43.00 -13.66 -18.98
C LYS A 2 41.61 -13.62 -18.34
N GLU A 3 41.55 -13.74 -17.01
CA GLU A 3 40.29 -13.64 -16.25
C GLU A 3 39.56 -12.32 -16.56
N PRO A 4 38.22 -12.35 -16.72
CA PRO A 4 37.45 -11.14 -16.94
C PRO A 4 37.53 -10.25 -15.69
N SER A 5 37.96 -9.00 -15.92
CA SER A 5 38.03 -7.92 -14.92
C SER A 5 36.77 -7.83 -14.07
N ILE A 6 36.95 -7.71 -12.74
CA ILE A 6 35.89 -7.49 -11.72
C ILE A 6 34.94 -6.33 -12.11
N LYS A 7 35.45 -5.31 -12.83
CA LYS A 7 34.65 -4.20 -13.37
C LYS A 7 33.58 -4.62 -14.39
N LYS A 8 33.78 -5.74 -15.11
CA LYS A 8 32.80 -6.32 -16.03
C LYS A 8 31.73 -7.14 -15.31
N LYS A 9 32.08 -7.78 -14.19
CA LYS A 9 31.15 -8.57 -13.36
C LYS A 9 30.15 -7.68 -12.63
N LEU A 10 30.64 -6.57 -12.05
CA LEU A 10 29.81 -5.54 -11.43
C LEU A 10 28.81 -4.89 -12.40
N ARG A 11 29.19 -4.68 -13.67
CA ARG A 11 28.27 -4.15 -14.70
C ARG A 11 27.15 -5.12 -15.13
N MET A 12 27.29 -6.42 -14.88
CA MET A 12 26.24 -7.41 -15.15
C MET A 12 25.29 -7.58 -13.96
N GLU A 13 25.78 -7.36 -12.73
CA GLU A 13 24.93 -7.32 -11.52
C GLU A 13 24.13 -6.00 -11.46
N PHE A 14 24.74 -4.86 -11.79
CA PHE A 14 24.07 -3.53 -11.83
C PHE A 14 23.00 -3.38 -12.93
N LYS A 15 22.98 -4.28 -13.93
CA LYS A 15 21.95 -4.30 -14.98
C LYS A 15 20.74 -5.16 -14.63
N LYS A 16 20.79 -5.91 -13.52
CA LYS A 16 19.60 -6.52 -12.90
C LYS A 16 18.87 -5.52 -12.01
N GLU A 17 19.49 -4.41 -11.66
CA GLU A 17 18.85 -3.29 -10.99
C GLU A 17 18.10 -2.43 -12.02
N LEU A 18 16.77 -2.35 -11.84
CA LEU A 18 15.84 -1.41 -12.46
C LEU A 18 15.58 -1.60 -13.96
N SER A 19 14.73 -2.57 -14.28
CA SER A 19 13.73 -2.34 -15.31
C SER A 19 12.34 -2.65 -14.77
N VAL A 20 11.83 -1.78 -13.89
CA VAL A 20 10.37 -1.73 -13.70
C VAL A 20 9.79 -1.38 -15.07
N THR A 21 8.97 -2.27 -15.62
CA THR A 21 8.41 -2.03 -16.95
C THR A 21 7.48 -0.82 -16.90
N LYS A 22 7.32 -0.13 -18.03
CA LYS A 22 6.38 1.00 -18.15
C LYS A 22 4.98 0.62 -17.66
N GLU A 23 4.56 -0.62 -17.94
CA GLU A 23 3.26 -1.18 -17.55
C GLU A 23 3.12 -1.33 -16.03
N VAL A 24 4.18 -1.73 -15.34
CA VAL A 24 4.18 -1.86 -13.87
C VAL A 24 4.15 -0.49 -13.18
N MET A 25 4.85 0.51 -13.74
CA MET A 25 4.73 1.88 -13.24
C MET A 25 3.35 2.50 -13.53
N GLU A 26 2.74 2.15 -14.66
CA GLU A 26 1.37 2.57 -14.98
C GLU A 26 0.37 1.95 -14.02
N PHE A 27 0.52 0.67 -13.68
CA PHE A 27 -0.27 0.01 -12.64
C PHE A 27 -0.18 0.75 -11.30
N TYR A 28 1.05 1.03 -10.85
CA TYR A 28 1.26 1.75 -9.58
C TYR A 28 0.65 3.15 -9.60
N SER A 29 0.82 3.89 -10.71
CA SER A 29 0.27 5.25 -10.85
C SER A 29 -1.26 5.26 -10.80
N LYS A 30 -1.91 4.33 -11.51
CA LYS A 30 -3.38 4.19 -11.49
C LYS A 30 -3.91 3.76 -10.12
N PHE A 31 -3.19 2.85 -9.44
CA PHE A 31 -3.53 2.48 -8.07
C PHE A 31 -3.54 3.69 -7.14
N LEU A 32 -2.50 4.54 -7.19
CA LEU A 32 -2.42 5.76 -6.38
C LEU A 32 -3.55 6.76 -6.72
N GLU A 33 -3.85 6.94 -8.01
CA GLU A 33 -4.93 7.81 -8.46
C GLU A 33 -6.28 7.36 -7.91
N ILE A 34 -6.62 6.07 -8.08
CA ILE A 34 -7.88 5.49 -7.59
C ILE A 34 -7.96 5.59 -6.07
N PHE A 35 -6.88 5.26 -5.36
CA PHE A 35 -6.82 5.39 -3.90
C PHE A 35 -7.07 6.84 -3.45
N GLN A 36 -6.47 7.82 -4.13
CA GLN A 36 -6.64 9.23 -3.81
C GLN A 36 -8.06 9.72 -4.09
N VAL A 37 -8.70 9.24 -5.17
CA VAL A 37 -10.11 9.54 -5.43
C VAL A 37 -10.97 8.98 -4.31
N GLU A 38 -10.82 7.71 -3.95
CA GLU A 38 -11.53 7.05 -2.85
C GLU A 38 -11.35 7.81 -1.52
N GLU A 39 -10.14 8.26 -1.23
CA GLU A 39 -9.82 9.10 -0.06
C GLU A 39 -10.58 10.44 -0.09
N ASN A 40 -10.62 11.10 -1.24
CA ASN A 40 -11.32 12.37 -1.39
C ASN A 40 -12.85 12.23 -1.34
N GLU A 41 -13.42 11.17 -1.92
CA GLU A 41 -14.87 10.90 -1.82
C GLU A 41 -15.30 10.60 -0.39
N ASN A 42 -14.41 10.00 0.40
CA ASN A 42 -14.67 9.76 1.80
C ASN A 42 -14.71 11.06 2.62
N ILE A 43 -14.07 12.13 2.12
CA ILE A 43 -14.07 13.47 2.73
C ILE A 43 -15.20 14.36 2.16
N GLN A 44 -15.61 14.16 0.90
CA GLN A 44 -16.61 14.97 0.20
C GLN A 44 -17.76 14.10 -0.34
N THR A 45 -19.02 14.46 -0.05
CA THR A 45 -20.20 13.73 -0.51
C THR A 45 -20.39 13.82 -2.04
N LEU A 46 -19.69 12.98 -2.80
CA LEU A 46 -19.83 12.81 -4.24
C LEU A 46 -21.06 11.97 -4.61
N SER A 47 -21.42 11.93 -5.89
CA SER A 47 -22.59 11.18 -6.37
C SER A 47 -22.42 9.67 -6.11
N GLN A 48 -23.48 9.01 -5.60
CA GLN A 48 -23.45 7.59 -5.21
C GLN A 48 -22.96 6.64 -6.31
N ARG A 49 -23.15 6.97 -7.59
CA ARG A 49 -22.77 6.12 -8.72
C ARG A 49 -21.27 6.11 -8.98
N THR A 50 -20.64 7.29 -8.92
CA THR A 50 -19.18 7.42 -9.06
C THR A 50 -18.48 6.68 -7.94
N SER A 51 -19.03 6.76 -6.72
CA SER A 51 -18.42 6.13 -5.56
C SER A 51 -18.37 4.61 -5.61
N LEU A 52 -19.46 3.99 -6.06
CA LEU A 52 -19.50 2.54 -6.23
C LEU A 52 -18.49 2.05 -7.29
N GLU A 53 -18.28 2.84 -8.35
CA GLU A 53 -17.34 2.50 -9.42
C GLU A 53 -15.89 2.55 -8.94
N ILE A 54 -15.51 3.61 -8.21
CA ILE A 54 -14.15 3.78 -7.67
C ILE A 54 -13.83 2.69 -6.66
N SER A 55 -14.73 2.40 -5.71
CA SER A 55 -14.51 1.34 -4.73
C SER A 55 -14.37 -0.05 -5.38
N SER A 56 -15.13 -0.31 -6.45
CA SER A 56 -15.02 -1.54 -7.23
C SER A 56 -13.66 -1.65 -7.95
N GLN A 57 -13.21 -0.57 -8.59
CA GLN A 57 -11.90 -0.51 -9.22
C GLN A 57 -10.78 -0.71 -8.19
N LEU A 58 -10.84 -0.03 -7.04
CA LEU A 58 -9.85 -0.17 -5.99
C LEU A 58 -9.77 -1.62 -5.49
N THR A 59 -10.91 -2.26 -5.25
CA THR A 59 -10.98 -3.68 -4.85
C THR A 59 -10.29 -4.57 -5.88
N MET A 60 -10.47 -4.30 -7.17
CA MET A 60 -9.81 -5.06 -8.23
C MET A 60 -8.28 -4.92 -8.18
N TYR A 61 -7.75 -3.71 -7.96
CA TYR A 61 -6.30 -3.50 -7.81
C TYR A 61 -5.76 -4.16 -6.54
N ILE A 62 -6.49 -4.06 -5.43
CA ILE A 62 -6.16 -4.72 -4.16
C ILE A 62 -6.00 -6.23 -4.36
N ASP A 63 -6.93 -6.85 -5.08
CA ASP A 63 -6.89 -8.28 -5.38
C ASP A 63 -5.69 -8.69 -6.24
N LEU A 64 -5.25 -7.82 -7.15
CA LEU A 64 -4.09 -8.09 -8.00
C LEU A 64 -2.78 -8.08 -7.20
N ILE A 65 -2.69 -7.31 -6.10
CA ILE A 65 -1.48 -7.21 -5.26
C ILE A 65 -0.98 -8.58 -4.79
N SER A 66 -1.86 -9.53 -4.44
CA SER A 66 -1.45 -10.85 -3.95
C SER A 66 -1.38 -11.93 -5.05
N LYS A 67 -1.88 -11.64 -6.25
CA LYS A 67 -2.09 -12.63 -7.32
C LYS A 67 -1.17 -12.44 -8.51
N GLU A 68 -0.71 -11.21 -8.78
CA GLU A 68 0.07 -10.90 -9.97
C GLU A 68 1.58 -10.84 -9.67
N PRO A 69 2.39 -11.79 -10.18
CA PRO A 69 3.85 -11.74 -10.04
C PRO A 69 4.46 -10.56 -10.80
N SER A 70 3.80 -10.11 -11.86
CA SER A 70 4.30 -9.06 -12.76
C SER A 70 4.49 -7.71 -12.07
N ILE A 71 3.74 -7.44 -10.99
CA ILE A 71 3.79 -6.19 -10.24
C ILE A 71 4.66 -6.25 -8.98
N VAL A 72 5.39 -7.36 -8.77
CA VAL A 72 6.20 -7.57 -7.55
C VAL A 72 7.21 -6.43 -7.32
N ASP A 73 7.72 -5.82 -8.39
CA ASP A 73 8.69 -4.73 -8.33
C ASP A 73 8.13 -3.45 -7.69
N VAL A 74 6.82 -3.23 -7.71
CA VAL A 74 6.17 -2.06 -7.06
C VAL A 74 5.55 -2.38 -5.70
N VAL A 75 5.48 -3.66 -5.32
CA VAL A 75 4.98 -4.08 -4.00
C VAL A 75 5.70 -3.37 -2.83
N PRO A 76 7.04 -3.19 -2.84
CA PRO A 76 7.72 -2.42 -1.80
C PRO A 76 7.21 -0.98 -1.68
N ALA A 77 6.98 -0.31 -2.82
CA ALA A 77 6.51 1.07 -2.87
C ALA A 77 5.05 1.21 -2.45
N ILE A 78 4.21 0.23 -2.80
CA ILE A 78 2.83 0.15 -2.29
C ILE A 78 2.86 -0.04 -0.77
N PHE A 79 3.75 -0.90 -0.25
CA PHE A 79 3.89 -1.10 1.19
C PHE A 79 4.23 0.20 1.92
N ASP A 80 5.26 0.93 1.45
CA ASP A 80 5.69 2.19 2.10
C ASP A 80 4.59 3.26 2.05
N PHE A 81 3.86 3.34 0.93
CA PHE A 81 2.73 4.23 0.78
C PHE A 81 1.62 3.91 1.80
N ILE A 82 1.23 2.64 1.92
CA ILE A 82 0.15 2.23 2.82
C ILE A 82 0.56 2.35 4.28
N TYR A 83 1.81 2.04 4.62
CA TYR A 83 2.34 2.26 5.95
C TYR A 83 2.20 3.73 6.37
N LYS A 84 2.63 4.66 5.50
CA LYS A 84 2.51 6.09 5.76
C LYS A 84 1.06 6.55 5.88
N LYS A 85 0.18 6.13 4.96
CA LYS A 85 -1.25 6.47 5.02
C LYS A 85 -1.92 5.96 6.28
N THR A 86 -1.57 4.75 6.71
CA THR A 86 -2.08 4.17 7.95
C THR A 86 -1.68 5.05 9.14
N ILE A 87 -0.41 5.47 9.25
CA ILE A 87 0.03 6.43 10.29
C ILE A 87 -0.76 7.74 10.24
N ASP A 88 -0.94 8.30 9.04
CA ASP A 88 -1.67 9.57 8.87
C ASP A 88 -3.11 9.45 9.41
N TYR A 89 -3.83 8.36 9.09
CA TYR A 89 -5.20 8.09 9.57
C TYR A 89 -5.31 7.79 11.06
N ILE A 90 -4.31 7.12 11.63
CA ILE A 90 -4.22 6.84 13.06
C ILE A 90 -4.07 8.16 13.83
N THR A 91 -3.27 9.09 13.30
CA THR A 91 -2.88 10.32 14.00
C THR A 91 -3.84 11.49 13.78
N SER A 92 -4.64 11.48 12.72
CA SER A 92 -5.60 12.53 12.37
C SER A 92 -6.77 12.68 13.34
N LYS A 93 -7.12 11.63 14.12
CA LYS A 93 -8.22 11.64 15.11
C LYS A 93 -9.57 12.07 14.53
N THR A 94 -9.87 11.77 13.26
CA THR A 94 -11.18 12.06 12.65
C THR A 94 -11.93 10.77 12.29
N CYS A 95 -13.26 10.82 12.28
CA CYS A 95 -14.09 9.63 12.07
C CYS A 95 -14.20 9.20 10.60
N GLY A 96 -13.91 10.11 9.66
CA GLY A 96 -13.72 9.77 8.25
C GLY A 96 -12.59 8.75 8.05
N ASP A 97 -11.65 8.67 8.97
CA ASP A 97 -10.46 7.82 8.82
C ASP A 97 -10.77 6.33 8.96
N ALA A 98 -11.93 5.93 9.51
CA ALA A 98 -12.26 4.52 9.71
C ALA A 98 -12.38 3.72 8.39
N LYS A 99 -13.03 4.29 7.35
CA LYS A 99 -13.15 3.65 6.03
C LYS A 99 -11.79 3.49 5.37
N MET A 100 -10.98 4.55 5.36
CA MET A 100 -9.66 4.54 4.74
C MET A 100 -8.68 3.65 5.51
N MET A 101 -8.80 3.60 6.85
CA MET A 101 -8.05 2.67 7.68
C MET A 101 -8.43 1.22 7.36
N PHE A 102 -9.71 0.90 7.17
CA PHE A 102 -10.14 -0.43 6.72
C PHE A 102 -9.56 -0.80 5.34
N ILE A 103 -9.53 0.15 4.40
CA ILE A 103 -8.91 -0.04 3.08
C ILE A 103 -7.41 -0.32 3.22
N CYS A 104 -6.68 0.47 4.02
CA CYS A 104 -5.25 0.27 4.28
C CYS A 104 -4.95 -1.09 4.91
N MET A 105 -5.79 -1.52 5.86
CA MET A 105 -5.69 -2.85 6.47
C MET A 105 -5.93 -3.97 5.46
N THR A 106 -6.89 -3.78 4.55
CA THR A 106 -7.18 -4.74 3.48
C THR A 106 -6.01 -4.85 2.51
N ILE A 107 -5.44 -3.72 2.09
CA ILE A 107 -4.25 -3.70 1.21
C ILE A 107 -3.08 -4.39 1.90
N THR A 108 -2.84 -4.09 3.18
CA THR A 108 -1.75 -4.71 3.94
C THR A 108 -1.90 -6.21 4.03
N LYS A 109 -3.12 -6.71 4.28
CA LYS A 109 -3.39 -8.14 4.22
C LYS A 109 -2.98 -8.75 2.87
N GLN A 110 -3.25 -8.08 1.75
CA GLN A 110 -2.85 -8.58 0.43
C GLN A 110 -1.34 -8.52 0.22
N LEU A 111 -0.68 -7.47 0.70
CA LEU A 111 0.77 -7.34 0.65
C LEU A 111 1.47 -8.46 1.44
N LEU A 112 0.96 -8.79 2.63
CA LEU A 112 1.48 -9.88 3.47
C LEU A 112 1.15 -11.26 2.89
N SER A 113 0.04 -11.37 2.15
CA SER A 113 -0.37 -12.61 1.47
C SER A 113 0.30 -12.80 0.10
N ASN A 114 1.11 -11.84 -0.37
CA ASN A 114 1.74 -11.91 -1.69
C ASN A 114 2.86 -12.97 -1.67
N PRO A 115 2.74 -14.08 -2.43
CA PRO A 115 3.72 -15.16 -2.41
C PRO A 115 5.01 -14.84 -3.20
N PHE A 116 5.03 -13.74 -3.95
CA PHE A 116 6.14 -13.31 -4.80
C PHE A 116 7.05 -12.29 -4.09
N TYR A 117 6.61 -11.69 -2.99
CA TYR A 117 7.37 -10.68 -2.25
C TYR A 117 7.73 -11.18 -0.84
N ASN A 118 9.02 -11.12 -0.48
CA ASN A 118 9.41 -11.39 0.91
C ASN A 118 9.12 -10.17 1.78
N CYS A 119 8.07 -10.25 2.60
CA CYS A 119 7.65 -9.18 3.50
C CYS A 119 8.30 -9.24 4.90
N GLU A 120 9.21 -10.16 5.17
CA GLU A 120 9.77 -10.41 6.51
C GLU A 120 10.37 -9.15 7.18
N GLU A 121 11.08 -8.30 6.42
CA GLU A 121 11.63 -7.05 6.98
C GLU A 121 10.56 -5.99 7.27
N LYS A 122 9.45 -6.02 6.52
CA LYS A 122 8.38 -5.01 6.62
C LYS A 122 7.23 -5.44 7.55
N ILE A 123 7.06 -6.74 7.82
CA ILE A 123 5.97 -7.26 8.66
C ILE A 123 6.12 -6.78 10.11
N HIS A 124 7.35 -6.69 10.62
CA HIS A 124 7.61 -6.23 11.99
C HIS A 124 7.21 -4.77 12.18
N ALA A 125 7.59 -3.89 11.24
CA ALA A 125 7.18 -2.48 11.28
C ALA A 125 5.65 -2.31 11.26
N PHE A 126 4.95 -3.18 10.52
CA PHE A 126 3.49 -3.14 10.47
C PHE A 126 2.84 -3.70 11.74
N ILE A 127 3.39 -4.76 12.33
CA ILE A 127 2.94 -5.28 13.63
C ILE A 127 3.07 -4.21 14.72
N ASP A 128 4.20 -3.52 14.76
CA ASP A 128 4.42 -2.42 15.71
C ASP A 128 3.40 -1.30 15.50
N LEU A 129 3.13 -0.93 14.24
CA LEU A 129 2.10 0.04 13.90
C LEU A 129 0.71 -0.41 14.38
N LEU A 130 0.32 -1.66 14.15
CA LEU A 130 -0.97 -2.20 14.60
C LEU A 130 -1.09 -2.24 16.12
N TYR A 131 -0.01 -2.58 16.80
CA TYR A 131 0.05 -2.56 18.26
C TYR A 131 -0.17 -1.14 18.78
N ASP A 132 0.58 -0.16 18.27
CA ASP A 132 0.40 1.25 18.63
C ASP A 132 -1.02 1.75 18.30
N THR A 133 -1.62 1.28 17.20
CA THR A 133 -2.97 1.67 16.78
C THR A 133 -4.07 1.10 17.66
N LEU A 134 -4.04 -0.22 17.91
CA LEU A 134 -5.13 -0.94 18.54
C LEU A 134 -5.03 -0.92 20.07
N ILE A 135 -3.82 -0.86 20.61
CA ILE A 135 -3.57 -1.03 22.04
C ILE A 135 -3.20 0.29 22.70
N ARG A 136 -2.48 1.17 22.01
CA ARG A 136 -1.93 2.39 22.63
C ARG A 136 -2.78 3.64 22.43
N GLN A 137 -3.79 3.59 21.56
CA GLN A 137 -4.77 4.67 21.48
C GLN A 137 -5.71 4.61 22.68
N GLU A 138 -5.50 5.51 23.63
CA GLU A 138 -6.50 5.88 24.63
C GLU A 138 -7.65 6.62 23.92
N TYR A 139 -8.51 5.88 23.22
CA TYR A 139 -9.78 6.43 22.78
C TYR A 139 -10.62 6.69 24.03
N THR A 140 -10.89 7.96 24.32
CA THR A 140 -11.89 8.30 25.34
C THR A 140 -13.28 7.96 24.81
N GLU A 141 -14.21 7.64 25.70
CA GLU A 141 -15.62 7.37 25.38
C GLU A 141 -16.24 8.52 24.55
N GLU A 142 -15.86 9.76 24.86
CA GLU A 142 -16.25 10.97 24.12
C GLU A 142 -15.68 11.04 22.68
N SER A 143 -14.52 10.41 22.43
CA SER A 143 -13.91 10.31 21.10
C SER A 143 -14.63 9.25 20.25
N LEU A 144 -15.10 8.18 20.88
CA LEU A 144 -15.86 7.09 20.24
C LEU A 144 -17.28 7.54 19.89
N ASP A 145 -17.95 8.26 20.79
CA ASP A 145 -19.32 8.78 20.59
C ASP A 145 -19.43 9.81 19.45
N LYS A 146 -18.30 10.38 19.02
CA LYS A 146 -18.25 11.34 17.90
C LYS A 146 -18.14 10.68 16.51
N CYS A 147 -18.04 9.34 16.40
CA CYS A 147 -17.73 8.64 15.14
C CYS A 147 -18.87 8.01 14.30
#